data_AF-A0A1E7JC77-F1
#
_entry.id   AF-A0A1E7JC77-F1
#
_cell.length_a   1.000
_cell.length_b   1.000
_cell.length_c   1.000
_cell.angle_alpha   90.00
_cell.angle_beta   90.00
_cell.angle_gamma   90.00
#
_symmetry.space_group_name_H-M   'P 1'
#
loop_
_entity.id
_entity.type
_entity.pdbx_description
1 polymer ?
#
loop_
_entity_poly.entity_id
_entity_poly.type
_entity_poly.pdbx_seq_one_letter_code
_entity_poly.pdbx_strand_id
1 'polypeptide(L)'
;MNPTRYCQILSGPLIKPQQLLEAIAKQVQVSAPVKVKASGERDTFDRSELMGRVDGDEGLCNYILDLFMQDTPVQLEKLKRAMEGNDATQVEKQAHAIKGASANIGAHALRDAAFEMEMAGRGGDLNLARTLENKLETEFEKLRTALSCPGAGAGV
;
A
#
# COMPACT_ATOMS: atom_id res chain seq x y z
N MET A 1 -4.56 53.38 -23.93
CA MET A 1 -3.97 52.51 -22.89
C MET A 1 -4.06 51.07 -23.39
N ASN A 2 -2.95 50.52 -23.89
CA ASN A 2 -2.95 49.26 -24.64
C ASN A 2 -2.64 48.07 -23.70
N PRO A 3 -3.49 47.03 -23.62
CA PRO A 3 -3.44 45.95 -22.62
C PRO A 3 -2.36 44.87 -22.87
N THR A 4 -1.27 45.16 -23.58
CA THR A 4 -0.36 44.14 -24.11
C THR A 4 0.71 43.62 -23.15
N ARG A 5 0.62 43.86 -21.83
CA ARG A 5 1.73 43.57 -20.89
C ARG A 5 1.64 42.30 -20.05
N TYR A 6 0.67 41.41 -20.29
CA TYR A 6 0.46 40.25 -19.38
C TYR A 6 0.90 38.87 -19.89
N CYS A 7 1.54 38.75 -21.05
CA CYS A 7 1.88 37.42 -21.61
C CYS A 7 3.40 37.23 -21.77
N GLN A 8 4.13 37.17 -20.65
CA GLN A 8 5.58 36.85 -20.68
C GLN A 8 6.05 35.96 -19.52
N ILE A 9 5.14 35.18 -18.92
CA ILE A 9 5.50 34.20 -17.88
C ILE A 9 5.02 32.81 -18.29
N LEU A 10 5.45 32.29 -19.45
CA LEU A 10 5.36 30.85 -19.77
C LEU A 10 6.51 30.42 -20.71
N SER A 11 7.72 30.90 -20.46
CA SER A 11 8.94 30.49 -21.18
C SER A 11 9.79 29.53 -20.33
N GLY A 12 9.15 28.57 -19.67
CA GLY A 12 9.81 27.40 -19.10
C GLY A 12 9.62 26.20 -20.04
N PRO A 13 10.53 25.22 -20.08
CA PRO A 13 10.37 24.07 -20.96
C PRO A 13 9.07 23.32 -20.63
N LEU A 14 8.08 23.42 -21.52
CA LEU A 14 6.89 22.58 -21.53
C LEU A 14 7.36 21.14 -21.73
N ILE A 15 7.31 20.33 -20.67
CA ILE A 15 7.39 18.87 -20.79
C ILE A 15 6.27 18.48 -21.75
N LYS A 16 6.63 17.96 -22.92
CA LYS A 16 5.64 17.48 -23.90
C LYS A 16 4.86 16.34 -23.23
N PRO A 17 3.52 16.25 -23.36
CA PRO A 17 2.72 15.20 -22.73
C PRO A 17 3.18 13.77 -23.10
N GLN A 18 3.88 13.62 -24.23
CA GLN A 18 4.52 12.36 -24.65
C GLN A 18 5.73 11.96 -23.78
N GLN A 19 6.50 12.91 -23.26
CA GLN A 19 7.62 12.64 -22.35
C GLN A 19 7.16 12.21 -20.96
N LEU A 20 5.93 12.56 -20.56
CA LEU A 20 5.33 12.12 -19.29
C LEU A 20 4.97 10.62 -19.31
N LEU A 21 4.46 10.13 -20.43
CA LEU A 21 4.21 8.69 -20.63
C LEU A 21 5.51 7.87 -20.60
N GLU A 22 6.59 8.40 -21.19
CA GLU A 22 7.90 7.75 -21.20
C GLU A 22 8.59 7.75 -19.82
N ALA A 23 8.39 8.81 -19.02
CA ALA A 23 8.88 8.90 -17.64
C ALA A 23 8.14 7.94 -16.69
N ILE A 24 6.82 7.79 -16.85
CA ILE A 24 6.02 6.80 -16.10
C ILE A 24 6.46 5.39 -16.48
N ALA A 25 6.72 5.12 -17.76
CA ALA A 25 7.22 3.81 -18.21
C ALA A 25 8.59 3.44 -17.61
N LYS A 26 9.45 4.41 -17.30
CA LYS A 26 10.72 4.17 -16.59
C LYS A 26 10.57 3.87 -15.10
N GLN A 27 9.44 4.23 -14.49
CA GLN A 27 9.13 3.91 -13.08
C GLN A 27 8.16 2.73 -12.92
N VAL A 28 7.75 2.10 -14.03
CA VAL A 28 7.22 0.74 -13.98
C VAL A 28 8.37 -0.20 -13.67
N GLN A 29 8.66 -0.39 -12.37
CA GLN A 29 9.36 -1.60 -11.95
C GLN A 29 8.40 -2.76 -12.09
N VAL A 30 8.44 -3.39 -13.26
CA VAL A 30 8.02 -4.77 -13.46
C VAL A 30 8.70 -5.58 -12.36
N SER A 31 7.90 -6.09 -11.43
CA SER A 31 8.37 -6.98 -10.38
C SER A 31 9.16 -8.13 -11.02
N ALA A 32 10.44 -8.22 -10.68
CA ALA A 32 11.31 -9.34 -11.03
C ALA A 32 10.67 -10.68 -10.56
N PRO A 33 11.03 -11.84 -11.14
CA PRO A 33 10.31 -13.09 -10.89
C PRO A 33 10.48 -13.48 -9.43
N VAL A 34 9.38 -13.38 -8.67
CA VAL A 34 9.30 -13.82 -7.28
C VAL A 34 9.53 -15.32 -7.25
N LYS A 35 10.57 -15.74 -6.54
CA LYS A 35 10.88 -17.14 -6.28
C LYS A 35 9.83 -17.70 -5.32
N VAL A 36 8.78 -18.31 -5.87
CA VAL A 36 7.71 -18.93 -5.09
C VAL A 36 8.27 -20.14 -4.35
N LYS A 37 8.53 -20.01 -3.04
CA LYS A 37 8.60 -21.17 -2.15
C LYS A 37 7.18 -21.66 -1.90
N ALA A 38 6.97 -22.96 -2.14
CA ALA A 38 5.69 -23.61 -2.03
C ALA A 38 5.21 -23.74 -0.57
N SER A 39 3.93 -23.43 -0.37
CA SER A 39 2.96 -24.00 0.59
C SER A 39 3.41 -24.32 2.02
N GLY A 40 2.93 -23.50 2.95
CA GLY A 40 2.79 -23.80 4.38
C GLY A 40 2.81 -22.49 5.15
N GLU A 41 1.64 -22.00 5.59
CA GLU A 41 1.43 -20.72 6.28
C GLU A 41 2.02 -19.51 5.53
N ARG A 42 1.19 -18.73 4.82
CA ARG A 42 1.67 -17.46 4.24
C ARG A 42 2.12 -16.58 5.39
N ASP A 43 3.43 -16.48 5.58
CA ASP A 43 4.05 -15.67 6.62
C ASP A 43 3.37 -14.31 6.67
N THR A 44 2.95 -13.93 7.87
CA THR A 44 2.27 -12.66 8.12
C THR A 44 3.18 -11.47 7.80
N PHE A 45 4.49 -11.69 7.75
CA PHE A 45 5.54 -10.69 7.52
C PHE A 45 6.85 -11.31 7.01
N ASP A 46 7.36 -10.85 5.86
CA ASP A 46 8.71 -11.16 5.37
C ASP A 46 9.69 -10.03 5.73
N ARG A 47 10.41 -10.20 6.84
CA ARG A 47 11.43 -9.21 7.28
C ARG A 47 12.58 -9.09 6.30
N SER A 48 12.97 -10.17 5.64
CA SER A 48 14.10 -10.19 4.71
C SER A 48 13.82 -9.32 3.48
N GLU A 49 12.57 -9.32 3.01
CA GLU A 49 12.14 -8.46 1.90
C GLU A 49 12.28 -6.97 2.26
N LEU A 50 11.81 -6.56 3.44
CA LEU A 50 11.98 -5.17 3.91
C LEU A 50 13.46 -4.81 4.11
N MET A 51 14.24 -5.70 4.73
CA MET A 51 15.69 -5.48 4.92
C MET A 51 16.43 -5.32 3.59
N GLY A 52 16.04 -6.05 2.55
CA GLY A 52 16.58 -5.89 1.20
C GLY A 52 16.23 -4.56 0.55
N ARG A 53 15.09 -3.94 0.92
CA ARG A 53 14.67 -2.62 0.40
C ARG A 53 15.41 -1.45 1.08
N VAL A 54 15.88 -1.64 2.30
CA VAL A 54 16.59 -0.63 3.08
C VAL A 54 18.11 -0.85 3.11
N ASP A 55 18.64 -1.66 2.18
CA ASP A 55 20.07 -1.98 2.06
C ASP A 55 20.71 -2.47 3.38
N GLY A 56 19.94 -3.18 4.21
CA GLY A 56 20.41 -3.71 5.49
C GLY A 56 20.38 -2.73 6.66
N ASP A 57 19.85 -1.51 6.50
CA ASP A 57 19.72 -0.53 7.58
C ASP A 57 18.59 -0.91 8.56
N GLU A 58 18.97 -1.48 9.71
CA GLU A 58 18.01 -1.87 10.76
C GLU A 58 17.26 -0.67 11.37
N GLY A 59 17.89 0.49 11.45
CA GLY A 59 17.27 1.70 11.98
C GLY A 59 16.16 2.20 11.07
N LEU A 60 16.42 2.23 9.77
CA LEU A 60 15.43 2.57 8.75
C LEU A 60 14.31 1.53 8.67
N CYS A 61 14.64 0.23 8.78
CA CYS A 61 13.67 -0.85 8.84
C CYS A 61 12.67 -0.65 9.98
N ASN A 62 13.16 -0.45 11.20
CA ASN A 62 12.31 -0.22 12.38
C ASN A 62 11.49 1.07 12.24
N TYR A 63 12.08 2.14 11.72
CA TYR A 63 11.36 3.39 11.47
C TYR A 63 10.18 3.23 10.51
N ILE A 64 10.37 2.47 9.42
CA ILE A 64 9.30 2.19 8.46
C ILE A 64 8.20 1.33 9.09
N LEU A 65 8.56 0.32 9.88
CA LEU A 65 7.59 -0.51 10.60
C LEU A 65 6.79 0.31 11.62
N ASP A 66 7.44 1.20 12.38
CA ASP A 66 6.78 2.07 13.34
C ASP A 66 5.80 3.02 12.65
N LEU A 67 6.20 3.62 11.52
CA LEU A 67 5.32 4.49 10.72
C LEU A 67 4.12 3.70 10.19
N PHE A 68 4.35 2.50 9.69
CA PHE A 68 3.30 1.62 9.21
C PHE A 68 2.29 1.26 10.31
N MET A 69 2.77 0.95 11.52
CA MET A 69 1.93 0.61 12.67
C MET A 69 1.10 1.80 13.17
N GLN A 70 1.57 3.03 12.96
CA GLN A 70 0.84 4.25 13.30
C GLN A 70 -0.19 4.65 12.23
N ASP A 71 0.15 4.52 10.95
CA ASP A 71 -0.72 4.98 9.86
C ASP A 71 -1.85 3.98 9.53
N THR A 72 -1.57 2.67 9.58
CA THR A 72 -2.54 1.65 9.16
C THR A 72 -3.87 1.69 9.94
N PRO A 73 -3.89 1.85 11.28
CA PRO A 73 -5.14 2.03 12.02
C PRO A 73 -5.96 3.23 11.54
N VAL A 74 -5.30 4.33 11.14
CA VAL A 74 -5.99 5.51 10.62
C VAL A 74 -6.65 5.22 9.27
N GLN A 75 -6.01 4.41 8.41
CA GLN A 75 -6.60 3.99 7.14
C GLN A 75 -7.76 3.00 7.33
N LEU A 76 -7.64 2.06 8.28
CA LEU A 76 -8.72 1.14 8.65
C LEU A 76 -9.96 1.91 9.13
N GLU A 77 -9.79 2.91 9.99
CA GLU A 77 -10.91 3.74 10.45
C GLU A 77 -11.56 4.55 9.32
N LYS A 78 -10.78 5.09 8.37
CA LYS A 78 -11.33 5.77 7.18
C LYS A 78 -12.11 4.81 6.29
N LEU A 79 -11.62 3.59 6.13
CA LEU A 79 -12.27 2.53 5.37
C LEU A 79 -13.62 2.17 6.02
N LYS A 80 -13.69 2.00 7.35
CA LYS A 80 -14.94 1.80 8.08
C LYS A 80 -15.96 2.89 7.80
N ARG A 81 -15.55 4.14 7.95
CA ARG A 81 -16.41 5.30 7.66
C ARG A 81 -16.91 5.32 6.21
N ALA A 82 -16.07 4.90 5.26
CA ALA A 82 -16.48 4.78 3.86
C ALA A 82 -17.56 3.69 3.67
N MET A 83 -17.45 2.55 4.37
CA MET A 83 -18.46 1.49 4.34
C MET A 83 -19.78 1.91 5.01
N GLU A 84 -19.73 2.66 6.11
CA GLU A 84 -20.89 3.25 6.78
C GLU A 84 -21.58 4.30 5.88
N GLY A 85 -20.79 5.12 5.19
CA GLY A 85 -21.27 6.13 4.23
C GLY A 85 -21.72 5.56 2.88
N ASN A 86 -21.62 4.24 2.67
CA ASN A 86 -21.85 3.58 1.38
C ASN A 86 -21.04 4.17 0.21
N ASP A 87 -19.81 4.61 0.48
CA ASP A 87 -18.91 5.19 -0.52
C ASP A 87 -17.92 4.16 -1.03
N ALA A 88 -18.32 3.40 -2.05
CA ALA A 88 -17.48 2.35 -2.66
C ALA A 88 -16.18 2.89 -3.26
N THR A 89 -16.17 4.14 -3.76
CA THR A 89 -14.96 4.77 -4.32
C THR A 89 -13.95 5.05 -3.21
N GLN A 90 -14.41 5.51 -2.05
CA GLN A 90 -13.53 5.71 -0.91
C GLN A 90 -13.06 4.38 -0.31
N VAL A 91 -13.89 3.33 -0.30
CA VAL A 91 -13.46 1.97 0.07
C VAL A 91 -12.32 1.49 -0.82
N GLU A 92 -12.45 1.61 -2.15
CA GLU A 92 -11.40 1.25 -3.11
C GLU A 92 -10.09 1.99 -2.79
N LYS A 93 -10.15 3.32 -2.61
CA LYS A 93 -8.96 4.14 -2.35
C LYS A 93 -8.26 3.79 -1.05
N GLN A 94 -9.00 3.58 0.04
CA GLN A 94 -8.37 3.24 1.33
C GLN A 94 -7.77 1.83 1.28
N ALA A 95 -8.48 0.87 0.69
CA ALA A 95 -7.97 -0.47 0.51
C ALA A 95 -6.70 -0.48 -0.38
N HIS A 96 -6.67 0.32 -1.45
CA HIS A 96 -5.49 0.51 -2.29
C HIS A 96 -4.29 1.05 -1.51
N ALA A 97 -4.50 2.04 -0.64
CA ALA A 97 -3.45 2.61 0.20
C ALA A 97 -2.88 1.56 1.18
N ILE A 98 -3.75 0.82 1.87
CA ILE A 98 -3.35 -0.26 2.79
C ILE A 98 -2.58 -1.35 2.04
N LYS A 99 -3.04 -1.74 0.84
CA LYS A 99 -2.34 -2.71 -0.01
C LYS A 99 -0.92 -2.26 -0.34
N GLY A 100 -0.75 -1.01 -0.79
CA GLY A 100 0.55 -0.46 -1.14
C GLY A 100 1.51 -0.42 0.04
N ALA A 101 1.04 0.08 1.18
CA ALA A 101 1.82 0.12 2.42
C ALA A 101 2.22 -1.30 2.87
N SER A 102 1.29 -2.26 2.82
CA SER A 102 1.55 -3.66 3.20
C SER A 102 2.54 -4.34 2.27
N ALA A 103 2.49 -4.04 0.97
CA ALA A 103 3.44 -4.56 -0.01
C ALA A 103 4.87 -4.04 0.24
N ASN A 104 5.01 -2.77 0.62
CA ASN A 104 6.32 -2.17 0.89
C ASN A 104 7.05 -2.85 2.06
N ILE A 105 6.31 -3.29 3.08
CA ILE A 105 6.89 -3.94 4.27
C ILE A 105 6.91 -5.46 4.21
N GLY A 106 6.43 -6.08 3.12
CA GLY A 106 6.38 -7.55 3.02
C GLY A 106 5.28 -8.20 3.87
N ALA A 107 4.22 -7.46 4.22
CA ALA A 107 3.04 -8.00 4.91
C ALA A 107 2.07 -8.64 3.92
N HIS A 108 2.43 -9.83 3.41
CA HIS A 108 1.72 -10.46 2.29
C HIS A 108 0.26 -10.79 2.59
N ALA A 109 -0.05 -11.33 3.77
CA ALA A 109 -1.43 -11.67 4.13
C ALA A 109 -2.33 -10.43 4.20
N LEU A 110 -1.83 -9.35 4.79
CA LEU A 110 -2.54 -8.07 4.88
C LEU A 110 -2.69 -7.42 3.50
N ARG A 111 -1.65 -7.46 2.66
CA ARG A 111 -1.70 -7.00 1.26
C ARG A 111 -2.81 -7.72 0.48
N ASP A 112 -2.88 -9.03 0.60
CA ASP A 112 -3.85 -9.84 -0.14
C ASP A 112 -5.29 -9.55 0.34
N ALA A 113 -5.51 -9.41 1.65
CA ALA A 113 -6.80 -9.01 2.20
C ALA A 113 -7.21 -7.59 1.74
N ALA A 114 -6.26 -6.64 1.71
CA ALA A 114 -6.50 -5.29 1.21
C ALA A 114 -6.83 -5.28 -0.29
N PHE A 115 -6.20 -6.16 -1.07
CA PHE A 115 -6.49 -6.31 -2.49
C PHE A 115 -7.91 -6.86 -2.74
N GLU A 116 -8.35 -7.87 -1.99
CA GLU A 116 -9.74 -8.37 -2.09
C GLU A 116 -10.75 -7.25 -1.80
N MET A 117 -10.47 -6.42 -0.81
CA MET A 117 -11.33 -5.28 -0.46
C MET A 117 -11.28 -4.16 -1.50
N GLU A 118 -10.13 -3.88 -2.09
CA GLU A 118 -9.98 -2.94 -3.21
C GLU A 118 -10.84 -3.39 -4.39
N MET A 119 -10.85 -4.68 -4.71
CA MET A 119 -11.69 -5.24 -5.78
C MET A 119 -13.19 -5.15 -5.45
N ALA A 120 -13.57 -5.38 -4.19
CA ALA A 120 -14.96 -5.20 -3.75
C ALA A 120 -15.43 -3.73 -3.90
N GLY A 121 -14.59 -2.77 -3.47
CA GLY A 121 -14.86 -1.34 -3.65
C GLY A 121 -14.96 -0.94 -5.13
N ARG A 122 -13.99 -1.39 -5.95
CA ARG A 122 -13.97 -1.16 -7.40
C ARG A 122 -15.19 -1.74 -8.11
N GLY A 123 -15.68 -2.88 -7.64
CA GLY A 123 -16.91 -3.52 -8.14
C GLY A 123 -18.20 -2.91 -7.62
N GLY A 124 -18.13 -1.97 -6.66
CA GLY A 124 -19.31 -1.40 -5.99
C GLY A 124 -20.00 -2.34 -5.00
N ASP A 125 -19.40 -3.50 -4.69
CA ASP A 125 -19.99 -4.49 -3.79
C ASP A 125 -19.62 -4.21 -2.33
N LEU A 126 -20.35 -3.28 -1.72
CA LEU A 126 -20.17 -2.92 -0.32
C LEU A 126 -20.58 -4.03 0.65
N ASN A 127 -21.41 -4.98 0.23
CA ASN A 127 -21.76 -6.13 1.08
C ASN A 127 -20.57 -7.07 1.19
N LEU A 128 -19.93 -7.38 0.05
CA LEU A 128 -18.67 -8.12 0.05
C LEU A 128 -17.60 -7.38 0.86
N ALA A 129 -17.44 -6.06 0.68
CA ALA A 129 -16.48 -5.28 1.45
C ALA A 129 -16.67 -5.41 2.97
N ARG A 130 -17.92 -5.37 3.47
CA ARG A 130 -18.23 -5.59 4.90
C ARG A 130 -17.89 -7.00 5.38
N THR A 131 -18.06 -8.03 4.54
CA THR A 131 -17.64 -9.39 4.91
C THR A 131 -16.12 -9.53 4.99
N LEU A 132 -15.38 -8.73 4.22
CA LEU A 132 -13.92 -8.73 4.18
C LEU A 132 -13.28 -7.84 5.26
N GLU A 133 -14.03 -6.93 5.87
CA GLU A 133 -13.56 -6.05 6.95
C GLU A 133 -12.90 -6.83 8.08
N ASN A 134 -13.60 -7.80 8.66
CA ASN A 134 -13.08 -8.64 9.74
C ASN A 134 -11.79 -9.38 9.34
N LYS A 135 -11.69 -9.80 8.07
CA LYS A 135 -10.49 -10.47 7.56
C LYS A 135 -9.32 -9.49 7.53
N LEU A 136 -9.51 -8.28 7.01
CA LEU A 136 -8.47 -7.27 6.93
C LEU A 136 -7.95 -6.88 8.33
N GLU A 137 -8.85 -6.65 9.29
CA GLU A 137 -8.48 -6.34 10.68
C GLU A 137 -7.73 -7.49 11.34
N THR A 138 -8.21 -8.72 11.13
CA THR A 138 -7.56 -9.92 11.68
C THR A 138 -6.14 -10.06 11.17
N GLU A 139 -5.90 -9.85 9.87
CA GLU A 139 -4.54 -9.91 9.31
C GLU A 139 -3.64 -8.78 9.83
N PHE A 140 -4.18 -7.59 10.06
CA PHE A 140 -3.43 -6.50 10.69
C PHE A 140 -3.05 -6.82 12.15
N GLU A 141 -3.97 -7.37 12.94
CA GLU A 141 -3.70 -7.75 14.33
C GLU A 141 -2.70 -8.91 14.45
N LYS A 142 -2.76 -9.88 13.52
CA LYS A 142 -1.75 -10.93 13.42
C LYS A 142 -0.37 -10.36 13.12
N LEU A 143 -0.28 -9.43 12.17
CA LEU A 143 0.97 -8.72 11.85
C LEU A 143 1.50 -7.94 13.07
N ARG A 144 0.64 -7.17 13.74
CA ARG A 144 1.00 -6.41 14.95
C ARG A 144 1.54 -7.33 16.05
N THR A 145 0.89 -8.47 16.26
CA THR A 145 1.33 -9.47 17.23
C THR A 145 2.66 -10.10 16.84
N ALA A 146 2.86 -10.41 15.56
CA ALA A 146 4.10 -10.98 15.05
C ALA A 146 5.30 -10.03 15.23
N LEU A 147 5.10 -8.72 15.04
CA LEU A 147 6.14 -7.72 15.27
C LEU A 147 6.38 -7.40 16.75
N SER A 148 5.35 -7.53 17.60
CA SER A 148 5.46 -7.28 19.04
C SER A 148 6.08 -8.44 19.82
N CYS A 149 6.14 -9.64 19.23
CA CYS A 149 6.75 -10.82 19.83
C CYS A 149 8.20 -10.96 19.34
N PRO A 150 9.24 -10.74 20.17
CA PRO A 150 10.66 -10.74 19.76
C PRO A 150 11.24 -12.11 19.34
N GLY A 151 10.45 -13.05 18.83
CA GLY A 151 10.90 -14.43 18.57
C GLY A 151 10.27 -15.16 17.37
N ALA A 152 9.39 -14.53 16.58
CA ALA A 152 8.64 -15.24 15.53
C ALA A 152 9.26 -15.15 14.11
N GLY A 153 10.33 -14.39 13.91
CA GLY A 153 10.89 -14.10 12.58
C GLY A 153 12.22 -14.81 12.24
N ALA A 154 12.63 -15.83 12.99
CA ALA A 154 13.84 -16.60 12.69
C ALA A 154 13.51 -17.77 11.74
N GLY A 155 13.17 -17.44 10.49
CA GLY A 155 13.32 -18.37 9.38
C GLY A 155 14.81 -18.59 9.15
N VAL A 156 15.30 -19.76 9.54
CA VAL A 156 16.67 -20.27 9.34
C VAL A 156 17.14 -20.21 7.89
#